data_AF-A0A672F803-F1
#
_entry.id   AF-A0A672F803-F1
#
_cell.length_a   1.000
_cell.length_b   1.000
_cell.length_c   1.000
_cell.angle_alpha   90.00
_cell.angle_beta   90.00
_cell.angle_gamma   90.00
#
_symmetry.space_group_name_H-M   'P 1'
#
loop_
_entity.id
_entity.type
_entity.pdbx_description
1 polymer ?
#
loop_
_entity_poly.entity_id
_entity_poly.type
_entity_poly.pdbx_seq_one_letter_code
_entity_poly.pdbx_strand_id
1 'polypeptide(L)'
;MLTAGQSGQTGVFLLPAPGLTAHCVDSSPAAFLKDQSSVCSRRLVLDQDCGSLPALSMDAYTSIRLLAGKNQEAAVVPLEVSSVVLRSTDNTETELKLSAGQTVRPSLTEPTLCANVVLKVVYEIRFGPAGELLKASLSLVLGFVREAALPLQQDFQVSYLQEDAGEAVVRHSGNPGYVVGMPLVSGTKTAEGISRSLDPADWLSVPLSSEDQDCLRPSPRRSPLLFGLDSASGCTLRLEDAANCSLVSRLLLDVLRGPRRPPFVASFGNSAVENPLDWVPIKSSFLLEDTPSCSIPVSLHLEIRWTKYGSLVNPQAQIVSVTEVVQTNSSSLLQAPGGGSLQPISSSVSFIPVSAAAQPGYRATPTIDAKLPFDFFLPFV
;
A
#
# COMPACT_ATOMS: atom_id res chain seq x y z
N MET A 1 12.14 2.21 20.65
CA MET A 1 11.37 1.27 21.50
C MET A 1 12.36 0.52 22.38
N LEU A 2 12.01 0.21 23.62
CA LEU A 2 12.95 -0.38 24.59
C LEU A 2 12.78 -1.89 24.70
N THR A 3 13.89 -2.57 25.00
CA THR A 3 13.95 -4.01 25.27
C THR A 3 14.55 -4.28 26.65
N ALA A 4 14.23 -5.42 27.25
CA ALA A 4 14.85 -5.90 28.47
C ALA A 4 15.99 -6.88 28.15
N GLY A 5 17.20 -6.58 28.61
CA GLY A 5 18.33 -7.50 28.59
C GLY A 5 18.19 -8.64 29.60
N GLN A 6 18.93 -9.73 29.41
CA GLN A 6 18.91 -10.88 30.33
C GLN A 6 19.39 -10.53 31.75
N SER A 7 20.19 -9.47 31.90
CA SER A 7 20.72 -8.97 33.17
C SER A 7 19.95 -7.78 33.76
N GLY A 8 18.75 -7.47 33.24
CA GLY A 8 17.92 -6.35 33.71
C GLY A 8 18.30 -4.97 33.16
N GLN A 9 19.27 -4.90 32.25
CA GLN A 9 19.62 -3.65 31.55
C GLN A 9 18.59 -3.31 30.47
N THR A 10 18.29 -2.04 30.28
CA THR A 10 17.42 -1.58 29.19
C THR A 10 18.20 -1.46 27.88
N GLY A 11 17.70 -2.10 26.84
CA GLY A 11 18.23 -2.04 25.48
C GLY A 11 17.28 -1.30 24.54
N VAL A 12 17.68 -1.20 23.28
CA VAL A 12 16.85 -0.69 22.18
C VAL A 12 16.40 -1.88 21.34
N PHE A 13 15.17 -1.84 20.83
CA PHE A 13 14.74 -2.80 19.82
C PHE A 13 15.42 -2.50 18.49
N LEU A 14 16.26 -3.42 18.04
CA LEU A 14 17.06 -3.31 16.83
C LEU A 14 16.59 -4.38 15.84
N LEU A 15 16.46 -4.00 14.58
CA LEU A 15 16.19 -4.90 13.46
C LEU A 15 17.29 -4.77 12.42
N PRO A 16 17.65 -5.85 11.71
CA PRO A 16 18.60 -5.76 10.62
C PRO A 16 18.04 -4.90 9.48
N ALA A 17 18.87 -4.01 8.96
CA ALA A 17 18.53 -3.14 7.83
C ALA A 17 19.77 -2.89 6.95
N PRO A 18 19.62 -2.42 5.70
CA PRO A 18 20.78 -2.02 4.90
C PRO A 18 21.47 -0.80 5.53
N GLY A 19 22.80 -0.84 5.61
CA GLY A 19 23.62 0.28 6.05
C GLY A 19 23.95 1.26 4.90
N LEU A 20 25.21 1.68 4.81
CA LEU A 20 25.72 2.45 3.66
C LEU A 20 25.79 1.61 2.36
N THR A 21 25.71 0.29 2.49
CA THR A 21 25.68 -0.67 1.38
C THR A 21 24.43 -1.53 1.51
N ALA A 22 24.18 -2.39 0.53
CA ALA A 22 23.11 -3.39 0.60
C ALA A 22 23.35 -4.46 1.70
N HIS A 23 24.45 -4.40 2.46
CA HIS A 23 24.74 -5.35 3.52
C HIS A 23 23.96 -5.07 4.80
N CYS A 24 23.50 -6.14 5.46
CA CYS A 24 22.77 -6.05 6.71
C CYS A 24 23.65 -5.48 7.84
N VAL A 25 23.13 -4.47 8.54
CA VAL A 25 23.63 -4.02 9.85
C VAL A 25 22.58 -4.36 10.92
N ASP A 26 23.01 -5.06 11.97
CA ASP A 26 22.12 -5.56 13.05
C ASP A 26 21.81 -4.50 14.11
N SER A 27 22.11 -3.24 13.82
CA SER A 27 22.03 -2.11 14.74
C SER A 27 21.03 -1.03 14.32
N SER A 28 20.09 -1.33 13.41
CA SER A 28 19.10 -0.34 12.99
C SER A 28 17.96 -0.26 14.02
N PRO A 29 17.74 0.90 14.66
CA PRO A 29 16.72 1.05 15.69
C PRO A 29 15.32 1.10 15.08
N ALA A 30 14.44 0.22 15.57
CA ALA A 30 13.02 0.28 15.24
C ALA A 30 12.32 1.32 16.14
N ALA A 31 11.91 2.41 15.50
CA ALA A 31 11.25 3.53 16.14
C ALA A 31 9.76 3.22 16.36
N PHE A 32 9.27 3.54 17.56
CA PHE A 32 7.85 3.33 17.89
C PHE A 32 6.96 4.18 16.97
N LEU A 33 5.84 3.60 16.50
CA LEU A 33 4.90 4.18 15.53
C LEU A 33 5.48 4.44 14.14
N LYS A 34 6.66 3.89 13.84
CA LYS A 34 7.25 3.96 12.50
C LYS A 34 7.28 2.57 11.89
N ASP A 35 6.26 2.26 11.11
CA ASP A 35 6.26 1.07 10.28
C ASP A 35 7.52 1.07 9.38
N GLN A 36 8.20 -0.06 9.33
CA GLN A 36 9.46 -0.22 8.61
C GLN A 36 9.43 -1.54 7.87
N SER A 37 9.86 -1.49 6.60
CA SER A 37 10.23 -2.67 5.83
C SER A 37 11.63 -2.42 5.25
N SER A 38 12.50 -3.40 5.42
CA SER A 38 13.88 -3.31 4.97
C SER A 38 14.35 -4.65 4.44
N VAL A 39 15.05 -4.60 3.31
CA VAL A 39 15.67 -5.77 2.70
C VAL A 39 17.17 -5.54 2.64
N CYS A 40 17.94 -6.52 3.10
CA CYS A 40 19.40 -6.44 3.13
C CYS A 40 20.03 -7.80 2.79
N SER A 41 21.33 -7.78 2.49
CA SER A 41 22.10 -8.95 2.04
C SER A 41 23.20 -9.32 3.03
N ARG A 42 23.45 -10.62 3.20
CA ARG A 42 24.57 -11.15 3.98
C ARG A 42 25.48 -11.99 3.10
N ARG A 43 26.78 -11.79 3.26
CA ARG A 43 27.79 -12.72 2.75
C ARG A 43 27.95 -13.81 3.80
N LEU A 44 27.88 -15.06 3.38
CA LEU A 44 27.93 -16.22 4.25
C LEU A 44 28.95 -17.21 3.71
N VAL A 45 29.54 -17.97 4.62
CA VAL A 45 30.38 -19.14 4.38
C VAL A 45 29.63 -20.30 5.02
N LEU A 46 28.89 -21.08 4.22
CA LEU A 46 27.81 -21.96 4.73
C LEU A 46 28.30 -23.02 5.72
N ASP A 47 29.49 -23.57 5.52
CA ASP A 47 30.12 -24.54 6.43
C ASP A 47 30.44 -23.95 7.81
N GLN A 48 30.70 -22.66 7.89
CA GLN A 48 31.05 -21.96 9.13
C GLN A 48 29.83 -21.28 9.77
N ASP A 49 29.03 -20.60 8.95
CA ASP A 49 28.00 -19.67 9.41
C ASP A 49 26.64 -20.33 9.65
N CYS A 50 26.32 -21.42 8.92
CA CYS A 50 24.96 -21.98 8.90
C CYS A 50 24.41 -22.21 10.31
N GLY A 51 25.12 -22.96 11.15
CA GLY A 51 24.68 -23.26 12.52
C GLY A 51 25.17 -22.29 13.60
N SER A 52 26.07 -21.36 13.27
CA SER A 52 26.75 -20.49 14.26
C SER A 52 26.24 -19.06 14.24
N LEU A 53 25.77 -18.57 13.09
CA LEU A 53 25.39 -17.17 12.90
C LEU A 53 23.97 -16.92 13.46
N PRO A 54 23.81 -16.09 14.52
CA PRO A 54 22.51 -15.87 15.15
C PRO A 54 21.46 -15.30 14.18
N ALA A 55 21.89 -14.47 13.22
CA ALA A 55 21.01 -13.85 12.23
C ALA A 55 20.31 -14.84 11.27
N LEU A 56 20.76 -16.10 11.23
CA LEU A 56 20.11 -17.16 10.46
C LEU A 56 19.08 -17.92 11.29
N SER A 57 19.16 -17.85 12.62
CA SER A 57 18.33 -18.60 13.55
C SER A 57 17.09 -17.81 13.96
N MET A 58 15.94 -18.49 14.03
CA MET A 58 14.72 -17.89 14.55
C MET A 58 14.84 -17.48 16.03
N ASP A 59 15.72 -18.15 16.79
CA ASP A 59 15.98 -17.85 18.21
C ASP A 59 16.37 -16.38 18.42
N ALA A 60 17.11 -15.77 17.49
CA ALA A 60 17.54 -14.38 17.58
C ALA A 60 16.34 -13.39 17.53
N TYR A 61 15.26 -13.78 16.88
CA TYR A 61 14.08 -12.93 16.67
C TYR A 61 12.94 -13.24 17.66
N THR A 62 12.84 -14.48 18.13
CA THR A 62 11.82 -14.90 19.12
C THR A 62 12.23 -14.60 20.55
N SER A 63 13.53 -14.43 20.83
CA SER A 63 14.06 -14.20 22.19
C SER A 63 13.95 -12.74 22.68
N ILE A 64 13.44 -11.83 21.84
CA ILE A 64 13.39 -10.40 22.13
C ILE A 64 12.30 -10.10 23.17
N ARG A 65 12.69 -9.35 24.21
CA ARG A 65 11.81 -8.94 25.32
C ARG A 65 11.49 -7.45 25.18
N LEU A 66 10.34 -7.12 24.62
CA LEU A 66 9.88 -5.73 24.48
C LEU A 66 9.36 -5.20 25.83
N LEU A 67 9.60 -3.93 26.14
CA LEU A 67 9.10 -3.28 27.35
C LEU A 67 7.81 -2.49 27.04
N ALA A 68 6.81 -2.59 27.91
CA ALA A 68 5.50 -1.96 27.75
C ALA A 68 5.56 -0.42 27.70
N GLY A 69 6.58 0.19 28.30
CA GLY A 69 6.70 1.64 28.41
C GLY A 69 8.16 2.11 28.48
N LYS A 70 8.34 3.41 28.70
CA LYS A 70 9.67 4.05 28.77
C LYS A 70 10.35 3.95 30.15
N ASN A 71 9.63 3.47 31.15
CA ASN A 71 10.11 3.41 32.53
C ASN A 71 10.90 2.12 32.78
N GLN A 72 11.89 2.17 33.69
CA GLN A 72 12.73 1.02 34.02
C GLN A 72 11.96 -0.14 34.67
N GLU A 73 10.77 0.12 35.24
CA GLU A 73 9.87 -0.86 35.86
C GLU A 73 8.78 -1.36 34.90
N ALA A 74 8.84 -1.00 33.61
CA ALA A 74 7.84 -1.41 32.64
C ALA A 74 7.80 -2.94 32.50
N ALA A 75 6.58 -3.50 32.47
CA ALA A 75 6.38 -4.92 32.25
C ALA A 75 6.92 -5.37 30.88
N VAL A 76 7.39 -6.62 30.80
CA VAL A 76 7.76 -7.24 29.53
C VAL A 76 6.49 -7.62 28.78
N VAL A 77 6.41 -7.18 27.53
CA VAL A 77 5.29 -7.46 26.62
C VAL A 77 5.40 -8.90 26.13
N PRO A 78 4.31 -9.69 26.16
CA PRO A 78 4.31 -11.03 25.59
C PRO A 78 4.56 -10.97 24.07
N LEU A 79 5.55 -11.74 23.60
CA LEU A 79 5.83 -11.95 22.19
C LEU A 79 5.30 -13.33 21.77
N GLU A 80 4.29 -13.34 20.91
CA GLU A 80 3.67 -14.55 20.39
C GLU A 80 4.16 -14.85 18.97
N VAL A 81 4.55 -16.08 18.70
CA VAL A 81 4.87 -16.52 17.33
C VAL A 81 3.55 -16.89 16.65
N SER A 82 3.11 -16.06 15.72
CA SER A 82 1.83 -16.22 15.01
C SER A 82 1.89 -17.28 13.93
N SER A 83 2.97 -17.29 13.15
CA SER A 83 3.17 -18.27 12.08
C SER A 83 4.65 -18.49 11.77
N VAL A 84 4.99 -19.71 11.38
CA VAL A 84 6.31 -20.05 10.84
C VAL A 84 6.09 -20.81 9.55
N VAL A 85 6.57 -20.26 8.44
CA VAL A 85 6.42 -20.85 7.10
C VAL A 85 7.78 -21.36 6.64
N LEU A 86 7.82 -22.58 6.13
CA LEU A 86 9.00 -23.13 5.47
C LEU A 86 8.87 -22.95 3.95
N ARG A 87 9.85 -22.31 3.34
CA ARG A 87 9.98 -22.12 1.89
C ARG A 87 11.00 -23.09 1.32
N SER A 88 10.58 -23.94 0.38
CA SER A 88 11.45 -24.86 -0.33
C SER A 88 12.35 -24.14 -1.36
N THR A 89 13.28 -24.87 -1.97
CA THR A 89 14.12 -24.33 -3.06
C THR A 89 13.33 -23.94 -4.32
N ASP A 90 12.11 -24.48 -4.48
CA ASP A 90 11.22 -24.21 -5.61
C ASP A 90 10.19 -23.12 -5.29
N ASN A 91 10.40 -22.37 -4.20
CA ASN A 91 9.50 -21.34 -3.67
C ASN A 91 8.12 -21.84 -3.22
N THR A 92 7.97 -23.15 -2.96
CA THR A 92 6.75 -23.65 -2.32
C THR A 92 6.78 -23.34 -0.84
N GLU A 93 5.68 -22.79 -0.33
CA GLU A 93 5.54 -22.38 1.08
C GLU A 93 4.63 -23.36 1.83
N THR A 94 5.06 -23.79 3.01
CA THR A 94 4.30 -24.70 3.88
C THR A 94 4.35 -24.20 5.31
N GLU A 95 3.19 -24.04 5.94
CA GLU A 95 3.12 -23.63 7.35
C GLU A 95 3.59 -24.77 8.27
N LEU A 96 4.53 -24.46 9.15
CA LEU A 96 5.04 -25.34 10.18
C LEU A 96 4.21 -25.18 11.45
N LYS A 97 3.52 -26.25 11.86
CA LYS A 97 2.84 -26.30 13.15
C LYS A 97 3.85 -26.57 14.26
N LEU A 98 4.36 -25.51 14.86
CA LEU A 98 5.25 -25.58 16.02
C LEU A 98 4.44 -25.49 17.31
N SER A 99 4.86 -26.25 18.32
CA SER A 99 4.30 -26.10 19.67
C SER A 99 4.81 -24.82 20.32
N ALA A 100 4.07 -24.27 21.30
CA ALA A 100 4.49 -23.07 22.02
C ALA A 100 5.89 -23.24 22.64
N GLY A 101 6.83 -22.35 22.26
CA GLY A 101 8.23 -22.39 22.73
C GLY A 101 9.17 -23.32 21.93
N GLN A 102 8.66 -24.03 20.91
CA GLN A 102 9.51 -24.83 20.03
C GLN A 102 10.20 -23.95 18.99
N THR A 103 11.52 -24.10 18.84
CA THR A 103 12.30 -23.39 17.82
C THR A 103 13.03 -24.36 16.90
N VAL A 104 13.20 -23.93 15.65
CA VAL A 104 13.89 -24.67 14.60
C VAL A 104 15.22 -23.97 14.33
N ARG A 105 16.32 -24.70 14.48
CA ARG A 105 17.65 -24.15 14.27
C ARG A 105 18.14 -24.40 12.85
N PRO A 106 18.93 -23.47 12.29
CA PRO A 106 19.63 -23.70 11.05
C PRO A 106 20.55 -24.91 11.16
N SER A 107 20.58 -25.74 10.12
CA SER A 107 21.45 -26.91 10.05
C SER A 107 21.97 -27.15 8.65
N LEU A 108 23.24 -27.51 8.56
CA LEU A 108 23.87 -27.89 7.30
C LEU A 108 23.45 -29.33 6.99
N THR A 109 22.62 -29.52 5.98
CA THR A 109 22.07 -30.84 5.62
C THR A 109 22.97 -31.56 4.61
N GLU A 110 23.53 -30.79 3.68
CA GLU A 110 24.54 -31.21 2.70
C GLU A 110 25.67 -30.18 2.72
N PRO A 111 26.90 -30.49 2.28
CA PRO A 111 28.03 -29.54 2.31
C PRO A 111 27.73 -28.20 1.62
N THR A 112 26.73 -28.14 0.74
CA THR A 112 26.32 -26.94 -0.01
C THR A 112 24.91 -26.43 0.32
N LEU A 113 24.22 -26.97 1.33
CA LEU A 113 22.82 -26.66 1.64
C LEU A 113 22.59 -26.44 3.14
N CYS A 114 22.25 -25.19 3.49
CA CYS A 114 21.82 -24.82 4.83
C CYS A 114 20.30 -24.76 4.90
N ALA A 115 19.69 -25.57 5.78
CA ALA A 115 18.25 -25.63 6.00
C ALA A 115 17.82 -24.75 7.17
N ASN A 116 16.53 -24.42 7.24
CA ASN A 116 15.88 -23.67 8.32
C ASN A 116 16.46 -22.27 8.58
N VAL A 117 16.94 -21.62 7.51
CA VAL A 117 17.49 -20.26 7.58
C VAL A 117 16.37 -19.24 7.55
N VAL A 118 16.39 -18.26 8.46
CA VAL A 118 15.45 -17.12 8.43
C VAL A 118 15.65 -16.30 7.15
N LEU A 119 14.64 -16.28 6.30
CA LEU A 119 14.57 -15.45 5.09
C LEU A 119 13.76 -14.17 5.31
N LYS A 120 12.72 -14.25 6.15
CA LYS A 120 11.84 -13.12 6.44
C LYS A 120 11.39 -13.09 7.89
N VAL A 121 11.33 -11.90 8.47
CA VAL A 121 10.84 -11.65 9.83
C VAL A 121 9.83 -10.50 9.79
N VAL A 122 8.64 -10.72 10.35
CA VAL A 122 7.57 -9.72 10.41
C VAL A 122 7.08 -9.58 11.85
N TYR A 123 7.27 -8.40 12.43
CA TYR A 123 6.70 -8.02 13.72
C TYR A 123 5.40 -7.24 13.53
N GLU A 124 4.37 -7.62 14.26
CA GLU A 124 3.16 -6.81 14.47
C GLU A 124 3.08 -6.47 15.96
N ILE A 125 3.03 -5.18 16.29
CA ILE A 125 3.11 -4.71 17.66
C ILE A 125 1.84 -3.94 17.99
N ARG A 126 1.11 -4.38 19.01
CA ARG A 126 -0.10 -3.73 19.50
C ARG A 126 0.18 -2.82 20.68
N PHE A 127 -0.41 -1.64 20.68
CA PHE A 127 -0.24 -0.63 21.72
C PHE A 127 -1.58 0.00 22.12
N GLY A 128 -1.68 0.49 23.35
CA GLY A 128 -2.89 1.10 23.89
C GLY A 128 -3.00 2.60 23.59
N PRO A 129 -4.11 3.25 24.00
CA PRO A 129 -4.32 4.67 23.81
C PRO A 129 -3.29 5.57 24.51
N ALA A 130 -2.65 5.11 25.59
CA ALA A 130 -1.60 5.87 26.26
C ALA A 130 -0.19 5.62 25.67
N GLY A 131 -0.09 4.87 24.57
CA GLY A 131 1.17 4.56 23.89
C GLY A 131 1.99 3.45 24.55
N GLU A 132 1.38 2.71 25.47
CA GLU A 132 1.92 1.52 26.10
C GLU A 132 1.81 0.32 25.16
N LEU A 133 2.87 -0.49 25.07
CA LEU A 133 2.87 -1.70 24.26
C LEU A 133 2.11 -2.81 25.01
N LEU A 134 1.14 -3.43 24.35
CA LEU A 134 0.22 -4.40 24.94
C LEU A 134 0.58 -5.83 24.53
N LYS A 135 0.81 -6.05 23.23
CA LYS A 135 1.13 -7.37 22.66
C LYS A 135 2.11 -7.22 21.51
N ALA A 136 2.91 -8.25 21.27
CA ALA A 136 3.72 -8.35 20.07
C ALA A 136 3.54 -9.72 19.44
N SER A 137 3.50 -9.74 18.12
CA SER A 137 3.30 -10.92 17.31
C SER A 137 4.42 -11.02 16.27
N LEU A 138 4.89 -12.24 16.01
CA LEU A 138 6.01 -12.51 15.13
C LEU A 138 5.63 -13.57 14.10
N SER A 139 5.85 -13.27 12.82
CA SER A 139 5.75 -14.24 11.72
C SER A 139 7.10 -14.39 11.03
N LEU A 140 7.47 -15.64 10.73
CA LEU A 140 8.79 -15.99 10.19
C LEU A 140 8.64 -16.81 8.91
N VAL A 141 9.51 -16.56 7.94
CA VAL A 141 9.73 -17.46 6.81
C VAL A 141 11.12 -18.05 6.94
N LEU A 142 11.19 -19.37 7.12
CA LEU A 142 12.41 -20.16 7.08
C LEU A 142 12.60 -20.74 5.67
N GLY A 143 13.82 -21.04 5.28
CA GLY A 143 14.06 -21.69 3.99
C GLY A 143 15.43 -22.33 3.87
N PHE A 144 15.75 -22.70 2.64
CA PHE A 144 16.98 -23.39 2.28
C PHE A 144 17.91 -22.47 1.49
N VAL A 145 19.17 -22.39 1.87
CA VAL A 145 20.19 -21.55 1.22
C VAL A 145 21.27 -22.44 0.63
N ARG A 146 21.47 -22.31 -0.68
CA ARG A 146 22.57 -22.95 -1.43
C ARG A 146 23.70 -21.95 -1.64
N GLU A 147 24.92 -22.45 -1.78
CA GLU A 147 26.10 -21.62 -2.04
C GLU A 147 25.94 -20.77 -3.32
N ALA A 148 25.34 -21.33 -4.37
CA ALA A 148 25.05 -20.62 -5.62
C ALA A 148 24.02 -19.48 -5.50
N ALA A 149 23.27 -19.42 -4.40
CA ALA A 149 22.26 -18.40 -4.14
C ALA A 149 22.77 -17.26 -3.24
N LEU A 150 24.08 -17.22 -2.95
CA LEU A 150 24.71 -16.15 -2.17
C LEU A 150 24.97 -14.91 -3.04
N PRO A 151 24.90 -13.68 -2.47
CA PRO A 151 24.66 -13.37 -1.06
C PRO A 151 23.20 -13.57 -0.63
N LEU A 152 22.99 -14.03 0.61
CA LEU A 152 21.65 -14.27 1.16
C LEU A 152 20.91 -12.94 1.33
N GLN A 153 19.71 -12.83 0.76
CA GLN A 153 18.82 -11.69 0.97
C GLN A 153 17.80 -12.01 2.08
N GLN A 154 17.65 -11.10 3.04
CA GLN A 154 16.69 -11.21 4.14
C GLN A 154 15.75 -10.00 4.18
N ASP A 155 14.47 -10.23 4.48
CA ASP A 155 13.40 -9.22 4.58
C ASP A 155 12.95 -9.06 6.04
N PHE A 156 12.96 -7.82 6.53
CA PHE A 156 12.58 -7.47 7.90
C PHE A 156 11.48 -6.43 7.88
N GLN A 157 10.41 -6.68 8.64
CA GLN A 157 9.26 -5.80 8.72
C GLN A 157 8.82 -5.63 10.17
N VAL A 158 8.41 -4.42 10.53
CA VAL A 158 7.72 -4.13 11.79
C VAL A 158 6.57 -3.18 11.51
N SER A 159 5.41 -3.47 12.10
CA SER A 159 4.22 -2.63 12.02
C SER A 159 3.58 -2.43 13.39
N TYR A 160 2.91 -1.29 13.57
CA TYR A 160 2.28 -0.90 14.82
C TYR A 160 0.75 -0.80 14.68
N LEU A 161 0.03 -1.30 15.67
CA LEU A 161 -1.43 -1.35 15.73
C LEU A 161 -1.94 -0.85 17.07
N GLN A 162 -3.00 -0.04 17.09
CA GLN A 162 -3.62 0.35 18.36
C GLN A 162 -4.70 -0.69 18.76
N GLU A 163 -4.65 -1.22 19.98
CA GLU A 163 -5.69 -2.10 20.56
C GLU A 163 -6.82 -1.20 21.10
N ASP A 164 -8.05 -1.41 20.63
CA ASP A 164 -9.27 -0.63 20.91
C ASP A 164 -9.42 0.78 20.29
N ALA A 165 -9.40 0.81 18.96
CA ALA A 165 -10.30 1.69 18.21
C ALA A 165 -11.34 0.79 17.51
N GLY A 166 -12.59 0.81 18.00
CA GLY A 166 -13.69 0.02 17.48
C GLY A 166 -13.89 0.18 15.98
N GLU A 167 -14.41 -0.89 15.34
CA GLU A 167 -14.67 -1.02 13.90
C GLU A 167 -13.46 -0.79 13.00
N ALA A 168 -12.83 -1.90 12.57
CA ALA A 168 -11.87 -2.00 11.47
C ALA A 168 -11.24 -0.66 11.06
N VAL A 169 -10.27 -0.16 11.85
CA VAL A 169 -9.48 1.00 11.45
C VAL A 169 -8.84 0.65 10.12
N VAL A 170 -9.43 1.16 9.05
CA VAL A 170 -8.96 0.92 7.71
C VAL A 170 -7.58 1.55 7.63
N ARG A 171 -6.56 0.69 7.54
CA ARG A 171 -5.18 1.14 7.47
C ARG A 171 -4.99 1.86 6.14
N HIS A 172 -4.65 3.13 6.21
CA HIS A 172 -4.18 3.88 5.06
C HIS A 172 -2.67 3.69 4.89
N SER A 173 -2.18 3.97 3.68
CA SER A 173 -0.74 3.98 3.43
C SER A 173 -0.02 5.02 4.29
N GLY A 174 1.22 4.75 4.69
CA GLY A 174 2.03 5.63 5.55
C GLY A 174 3.30 6.11 4.85
N ASN A 175 4.42 6.24 5.59
CA ASN A 175 5.74 6.40 4.99
C ASN A 175 6.24 5.03 4.48
N PRO A 176 6.81 4.88 3.27
CA PRO A 176 7.33 5.91 2.36
C PRO A 176 6.33 6.33 1.26
N GLY A 177 5.01 6.34 1.49
CA GLY A 177 3.99 6.71 0.50
C GLY A 177 2.98 5.59 0.27
N TYR A 178 2.28 5.62 -0.87
CA TYR A 178 1.25 4.63 -1.16
C TYR A 178 1.78 3.19 -1.29
N VAL A 179 1.10 2.25 -0.63
CA VAL A 179 1.37 0.80 -0.68
C VAL A 179 0.26 0.12 -1.48
N VAL A 180 0.64 -0.78 -2.38
CA VAL A 180 -0.32 -1.52 -3.21
C VAL A 180 -1.29 -2.30 -2.32
N GLY A 181 -2.60 -2.23 -2.61
CA GLY A 181 -3.63 -2.89 -1.80
C GLY A 181 -4.21 -2.06 -0.66
N MET A 182 -3.60 -0.93 -0.32
CA MET A 182 -4.11 -0.05 0.73
C MET A 182 -5.07 1.02 0.15
N PRO A 183 -6.11 1.42 0.89
CA PRO A 183 -7.06 2.43 0.43
C PRO A 183 -6.43 3.80 0.17
N LEU A 184 -6.92 4.45 -0.88
CA LEU A 184 -6.60 5.83 -1.17
C LEU A 184 -7.08 6.75 -0.05
N VAL A 185 -6.29 7.79 0.22
CA VAL A 185 -6.66 8.83 1.18
C VAL A 185 -7.37 9.94 0.41
N SER A 186 -8.62 10.21 0.78
CA SER A 186 -9.45 11.23 0.15
C SER A 186 -10.04 12.21 1.16
N GLY A 187 -10.36 13.41 0.72
CA GLY A 187 -10.84 14.47 1.61
C GLY A 187 -11.44 15.66 0.89
N THR A 188 -11.96 16.59 1.70
CA THR A 188 -12.62 17.81 1.24
C THR A 188 -11.87 19.03 1.76
N LYS A 189 -11.69 20.04 0.91
CA LYS A 189 -11.02 21.27 1.31
C LYS A 189 -11.94 22.14 2.17
N THR A 190 -11.45 22.57 3.33
CA THR A 190 -12.10 23.50 4.26
C THR A 190 -11.28 24.79 4.37
N ALA A 191 -11.75 25.77 5.15
CA ALA A 191 -11.02 27.02 5.40
C ALA A 191 -9.68 26.79 6.15
N GLU A 192 -9.58 25.70 6.92
CA GLU A 192 -8.45 25.38 7.80
C GLU A 192 -7.49 24.33 7.21
N GLY A 193 -7.84 23.72 6.06
CA GLY A 193 -7.03 22.66 5.45
C GLY A 193 -7.87 21.65 4.68
N ILE A 194 -7.56 20.36 4.80
CA ILE A 194 -8.35 19.24 4.28
C ILE A 194 -9.04 18.52 5.43
N SER A 195 -10.35 18.29 5.34
CA SER A 195 -11.07 17.40 6.25
C SER A 195 -11.16 15.99 5.65
N ARG A 196 -10.91 14.99 6.50
CA ARG A 196 -11.06 13.56 6.16
C ARG A 196 -12.26 13.01 6.92
N SER A 197 -13.10 12.25 6.24
CA SER A 197 -14.14 11.46 6.91
C SER A 197 -13.58 10.13 7.37
N LEU A 198 -13.98 9.70 8.56
CA LEU A 198 -13.71 8.36 9.08
C LEU A 198 -14.76 7.34 8.62
N ASP A 199 -15.88 7.82 8.06
CA ASP A 199 -16.94 6.98 7.51
C ASP A 199 -16.52 6.45 6.13
N PRO A 200 -16.43 5.12 5.92
CA PRO A 200 -16.12 4.53 4.63
C PRO A 200 -17.09 4.94 3.51
N ALA A 201 -18.32 5.33 3.84
CA ALA A 201 -19.30 5.82 2.87
C ALA A 201 -18.89 7.15 2.20
N ASP A 202 -17.95 7.88 2.82
CA ASP A 202 -17.47 9.19 2.38
C ASP A 202 -16.12 9.10 1.66
N TRP A 203 -15.58 7.89 1.53
CA TRP A 203 -14.32 7.67 0.82
C TRP A 203 -14.54 7.55 -0.68
N LEU A 204 -13.48 7.83 -1.42
CA LEU A 204 -13.46 7.53 -2.84
C LEU A 204 -13.60 6.00 -3.01
N SER A 205 -14.69 5.60 -3.66
CA SER A 205 -15.11 4.20 -3.75
C SER A 205 -15.77 3.86 -5.08
N VAL A 206 -15.70 2.59 -5.47
CA VAL A 206 -16.38 2.03 -6.65
C VAL A 206 -17.52 1.12 -6.24
N PRO A 207 -18.61 1.05 -7.02
CA PRO A 207 -19.66 0.09 -6.79
C PRO A 207 -19.14 -1.34 -7.01
N LEU A 208 -19.65 -2.30 -6.23
CA LEU A 208 -19.42 -3.72 -6.45
C LEU A 208 -20.57 -4.31 -7.28
N SER A 209 -20.25 -5.23 -8.17
CA SER A 209 -21.27 -6.01 -8.90
C SER A 209 -22.07 -6.84 -7.89
N SER A 210 -23.40 -6.75 -7.94
CA SER A 210 -24.32 -7.52 -7.10
C SER A 210 -24.96 -8.67 -7.88
N GLU A 211 -25.44 -9.70 -7.18
CA GLU A 211 -26.09 -10.86 -7.80
C GLU A 211 -27.36 -10.49 -8.59
N ASP A 212 -28.11 -9.49 -8.10
CA ASP A 212 -29.33 -9.01 -8.76
C ASP A 212 -29.07 -8.10 -9.97
N GLN A 213 -27.83 -7.62 -10.14
CA GLN A 213 -27.37 -6.79 -11.26
C GLN A 213 -28.22 -5.54 -11.54
N ASP A 214 -28.95 -4.97 -10.57
CA ASP A 214 -29.75 -3.75 -10.77
C ASP A 214 -29.04 -2.50 -10.21
N CYS A 215 -28.87 -1.48 -11.06
CA CYS A 215 -28.21 -0.22 -10.69
C CYS A 215 -29.03 0.68 -9.75
N LEU A 216 -30.37 0.60 -9.78
CA LEU A 216 -31.23 1.55 -9.04
C LEU A 216 -31.65 1.04 -7.65
N ARG A 217 -31.11 -0.09 -7.20
CA ARG A 217 -31.42 -0.62 -5.87
C ARG A 217 -30.84 0.27 -4.76
N PRO A 218 -31.49 0.35 -3.58
CA PRO A 218 -30.97 1.13 -2.46
C PRO A 218 -29.62 0.57 -1.99
N SER A 219 -28.62 1.46 -1.84
CA SER A 219 -27.31 1.20 -1.21
C SER A 219 -26.50 0.03 -1.83
N PRO A 220 -26.03 0.15 -3.08
CA PRO A 220 -25.08 -0.81 -3.63
C PRO A 220 -23.84 -0.90 -2.73
N ARG A 221 -23.39 -2.12 -2.43
CA ARG A 221 -22.13 -2.32 -1.72
C ARG A 221 -21.01 -1.66 -2.52
N ARG A 222 -20.12 -0.93 -1.83
CA ARG A 222 -18.98 -0.25 -2.45
C ARG A 222 -17.70 -0.74 -1.83
N SER A 223 -16.64 -0.76 -2.62
CA SER A 223 -15.27 -0.96 -2.13
C SER A 223 -14.49 0.34 -2.23
N PRO A 224 -13.67 0.70 -1.23
CA PRO A 224 -12.75 1.82 -1.37
C PRO A 224 -11.76 1.54 -2.49
N LEU A 225 -11.26 2.59 -3.13
CA LEU A 225 -10.21 2.43 -4.13
C LEU A 225 -8.92 2.00 -3.45
N LEU A 226 -8.37 0.87 -3.87
CA LEU A 226 -7.11 0.33 -3.36
C LEU A 226 -5.98 0.71 -4.31
N PHE A 227 -4.91 1.29 -3.80
CA PHE A 227 -3.80 1.76 -4.62
C PHE A 227 -3.18 0.62 -5.44
N GLY A 228 -2.94 0.86 -6.73
CA GLY A 228 -2.25 -0.07 -7.63
C GLY A 228 -3.06 -1.29 -8.06
N LEU A 229 -4.36 -1.35 -7.73
CA LEU A 229 -5.27 -2.41 -8.15
C LEU A 229 -6.32 -1.86 -9.10
N ASP A 230 -6.20 -2.23 -10.37
CA ASP A 230 -7.22 -1.94 -11.36
C ASP A 230 -8.50 -2.70 -11.02
N SER A 231 -9.65 -2.08 -11.26
CA SER A 231 -10.94 -2.69 -10.98
C SER A 231 -11.97 -2.32 -12.03
N ALA A 232 -12.91 -3.22 -12.27
CA ALA A 232 -14.05 -2.99 -13.13
C ALA A 232 -15.27 -3.70 -12.54
N SER A 233 -16.40 -2.99 -12.52
CA SER A 233 -17.68 -3.48 -12.05
C SER A 233 -18.79 -2.99 -12.96
N GLY A 234 -19.97 -3.62 -12.84
CA GLY A 234 -21.10 -3.25 -13.66
C GLY A 234 -22.43 -3.68 -13.06
N CYS A 235 -23.48 -3.01 -13.53
CA CYS A 235 -24.87 -3.33 -13.22
C CYS A 235 -25.71 -3.04 -14.47
N THR A 236 -26.95 -3.49 -14.46
CA THR A 236 -27.93 -3.24 -15.52
C THR A 236 -28.96 -2.24 -15.02
N LEU A 237 -29.31 -1.31 -15.89
CA LEU A 237 -30.36 -0.34 -15.68
C LEU A 237 -31.60 -0.82 -16.44
N ARG A 238 -32.69 -0.97 -15.70
CA ARG A 238 -34.03 -1.23 -16.27
C ARG A 238 -34.78 0.09 -16.29
N LEU A 239 -35.04 0.61 -17.48
CA LEU A 239 -35.84 1.82 -17.66
C LEU A 239 -37.28 1.43 -18.01
N GLU A 240 -38.22 1.97 -17.24
CA GLU A 240 -39.64 1.93 -17.55
C GLU A 240 -40.04 3.17 -18.38
N ASP A 241 -41.06 3.03 -19.22
CA ASP A 241 -41.47 4.01 -20.24
C ASP A 241 -41.91 5.39 -19.69
N ALA A 242 -41.97 5.58 -18.36
CA ALA A 242 -42.36 6.81 -17.67
C ALA A 242 -41.27 7.44 -16.78
N ALA A 243 -40.03 6.94 -16.81
CA ALA A 243 -38.97 7.44 -15.93
C ALA A 243 -38.46 8.84 -16.33
N ASN A 244 -38.44 9.79 -15.39
CA ASN A 244 -37.88 11.12 -15.61
C ASN A 244 -36.36 11.03 -15.84
N CYS A 245 -35.94 11.28 -17.07
CA CYS A 245 -34.55 11.09 -17.49
C CYS A 245 -33.55 11.93 -16.67
N SER A 246 -33.91 13.16 -16.28
CA SER A 246 -33.05 14.02 -15.46
C SER A 246 -32.86 13.48 -14.02
N LEU A 247 -33.85 12.73 -13.52
CA LEU A 247 -33.78 12.07 -12.22
C LEU A 247 -32.93 10.81 -12.31
N VAL A 248 -33.15 10.00 -13.35
CA VAL A 248 -32.38 8.77 -13.58
C VAL A 248 -30.90 9.09 -13.81
N SER A 249 -30.59 10.13 -14.59
CA SER A 249 -29.22 10.57 -14.84
C SER A 249 -28.50 10.98 -13.55
N ARG A 250 -29.17 11.75 -12.67
CA ARG A 250 -28.63 12.11 -11.35
C ARG A 250 -28.43 10.90 -10.44
N LEU A 251 -29.44 10.03 -10.34
CA LEU A 251 -29.37 8.85 -9.47
C LEU A 251 -28.27 7.89 -9.91
N LEU A 252 -28.11 7.67 -11.22
CA LEU A 252 -27.02 6.85 -11.75
C LEU A 252 -25.66 7.48 -11.52
N LEU A 253 -25.55 8.81 -11.65
CA LEU A 253 -24.29 9.49 -11.36
C LEU A 253 -23.91 9.34 -9.87
N ASP A 254 -24.87 9.43 -8.96
CA ASP A 254 -24.67 9.18 -7.53
C ASP A 254 -24.34 7.70 -7.25
N VAL A 255 -24.94 6.77 -7.97
CA VAL A 255 -24.59 5.34 -7.92
C VAL A 255 -23.17 5.09 -8.44
N LEU A 256 -22.73 5.80 -9.47
CA LEU A 256 -21.38 5.63 -10.02
C LEU A 256 -20.33 6.28 -9.10
N ARG A 257 -20.58 7.50 -8.58
CA ARG A 257 -19.64 8.27 -7.74
C ARG A 257 -19.66 7.93 -6.26
N GLY A 258 -20.77 7.42 -5.76
CA GLY A 258 -21.06 7.32 -4.33
C GLY A 258 -21.76 8.58 -3.80
N PRO A 259 -22.49 8.46 -2.66
CA PRO A 259 -23.38 9.49 -2.15
C PRO A 259 -22.66 10.76 -1.67
N ARG A 260 -21.42 10.64 -1.19
CA ARG A 260 -20.62 11.75 -0.66
C ARG A 260 -19.19 11.69 -1.23
N ARG A 261 -19.08 11.88 -2.54
CA ARG A 261 -17.78 11.84 -3.24
C ARG A 261 -16.83 12.94 -2.74
N PRO A 262 -15.63 12.58 -2.27
CA PRO A 262 -14.61 13.56 -1.89
C PRO A 262 -13.98 14.19 -3.15
N PRO A 263 -13.74 15.51 -3.18
CA PRO A 263 -13.20 16.21 -4.34
C PRO A 263 -11.67 16.10 -4.48
N PHE A 264 -10.94 15.68 -3.44
CA PHE A 264 -9.48 15.58 -3.44
C PHE A 264 -8.99 14.21 -2.99
N VAL A 265 -7.82 13.82 -3.52
CA VAL A 265 -7.06 12.63 -3.14
C VAL A 265 -5.67 13.07 -2.72
N ALA A 266 -5.14 12.51 -1.64
CA ALA A 266 -3.78 12.82 -1.21
C ALA A 266 -2.76 12.35 -2.25
N SER A 267 -1.73 13.16 -2.52
CA SER A 267 -0.63 12.81 -3.43
C SER A 267 0.25 11.70 -2.87
N PHE A 268 0.42 11.64 -1.54
CA PHE A 268 1.15 10.58 -0.84
C PHE A 268 0.23 9.92 0.21
N GLY A 269 0.54 8.67 0.57
CA GLY A 269 -0.18 7.97 1.65
C GLY A 269 -0.16 8.73 2.99
N ASN A 270 0.91 9.48 3.23
CA ASN A 270 1.16 10.25 4.46
C ASN A 270 0.99 11.77 4.30
N SER A 271 0.28 12.26 3.26
CA SER A 271 0.06 13.71 3.09
C SER A 271 -0.67 14.29 4.30
N ALA A 272 -0.12 15.39 4.84
CA ALA A 272 -0.69 16.12 5.96
C ALA A 272 -1.98 16.82 5.54
N VAL A 273 -2.97 16.87 6.44
CA VAL A 273 -4.26 17.54 6.17
C VAL A 273 -4.13 19.07 6.16
N GLU A 274 -3.10 19.57 6.83
CA GLU A 274 -2.75 20.98 6.95
C GLU A 274 -2.03 21.52 5.70
N ASN A 275 -1.63 20.64 4.77
CA ASN A 275 -0.94 21.02 3.53
C ASN A 275 -1.80 20.74 2.28
N PRO A 276 -2.68 21.67 1.85
CA PRO A 276 -3.53 21.48 0.68
C PRO A 276 -2.79 21.28 -0.65
N LEU A 277 -1.50 21.66 -0.74
CA LEU A 277 -0.72 21.50 -1.97
C LEU A 277 -0.35 20.03 -2.24
N ASP A 278 -0.34 19.20 -1.19
CA ASP A 278 -0.10 17.76 -1.31
C ASP A 278 -1.37 17.00 -1.69
N TRP A 279 -2.45 17.67 -2.08
CA TRP A 279 -3.73 17.07 -2.44
C TRP A 279 -4.10 17.35 -3.89
N VAL A 280 -4.42 16.28 -4.61
CA VAL A 280 -4.73 16.28 -6.03
C VAL A 280 -6.24 16.38 -6.22
N PRO A 281 -6.75 17.40 -6.94
CA PRO A 281 -8.17 17.50 -7.25
C PRO A 281 -8.58 16.44 -8.25
N ILE A 282 -9.78 15.86 -8.07
CA ILE A 282 -10.34 14.96 -9.07
C ILE A 282 -11.02 15.79 -10.16
N LYS A 283 -10.46 15.74 -11.37
CA LYS A 283 -11.02 16.45 -12.53
C LYS A 283 -12.06 15.58 -13.22
N SER A 284 -13.21 16.14 -13.56
CA SER A 284 -14.27 15.40 -14.27
C SER A 284 -14.30 15.83 -15.74
N SER A 285 -14.32 14.87 -16.65
CA SER A 285 -14.56 15.07 -18.08
C SER A 285 -15.80 14.29 -18.50
N PHE A 286 -16.70 14.95 -19.23
CA PHE A 286 -17.92 14.34 -19.76
C PHE A 286 -17.76 14.14 -21.26
N LEU A 287 -17.85 12.90 -21.72
CA LEU A 287 -17.93 12.57 -23.14
C LEU A 287 -19.40 12.51 -23.53
N LEU A 288 -19.81 13.51 -24.31
CA LEU A 288 -21.16 13.64 -24.85
C LEU A 288 -21.19 13.03 -26.25
N GLU A 289 -22.14 12.14 -26.50
CA GLU A 289 -22.62 11.88 -27.85
C GLU A 289 -23.79 12.85 -28.14
N ASP A 290 -23.83 13.42 -29.34
CA ASP A 290 -24.54 14.65 -29.69
C ASP A 290 -26.04 14.73 -29.30
N THR A 291 -26.46 15.93 -28.86
CA THR A 291 -27.83 16.50 -28.66
C THR A 291 -28.44 16.53 -27.24
N PRO A 292 -29.29 17.55 -26.90
CA PRO A 292 -29.32 18.11 -25.55
C PRO A 292 -30.55 17.81 -24.69
N SER A 293 -31.41 16.82 -25.02
CA SER A 293 -32.65 16.64 -24.23
C SER A 293 -32.48 15.73 -23.00
N CYS A 294 -31.62 14.72 -23.05
CA CYS A 294 -31.19 13.98 -21.86
C CYS A 294 -29.97 13.08 -22.11
N SER A 295 -28.97 13.13 -21.22
CA SER A 295 -27.77 12.30 -21.29
C SER A 295 -27.69 11.41 -20.04
N ILE A 296 -27.71 10.09 -20.23
CA ILE A 296 -27.63 9.10 -19.16
C ILE A 296 -26.18 8.64 -19.03
N PRO A 297 -25.55 8.70 -17.83
CA PRO A 297 -24.21 8.19 -17.63
C PRO A 297 -24.21 6.67 -17.73
N VAL A 298 -23.54 6.14 -18.75
CA VAL A 298 -23.44 4.70 -19.04
C VAL A 298 -22.14 4.10 -18.55
N SER A 299 -21.10 4.92 -18.41
CA SER A 299 -19.84 4.48 -17.83
C SER A 299 -19.16 5.59 -17.03
N LEU A 300 -18.47 5.18 -15.96
CA LEU A 300 -17.54 6.03 -15.21
C LEU A 300 -16.19 5.33 -15.13
N HIS A 301 -15.16 5.97 -15.69
CA HIS A 301 -13.79 5.51 -15.62
C HIS A 301 -12.94 6.49 -14.79
N LEU A 302 -12.30 6.00 -13.72
CA LEU A 302 -11.34 6.75 -12.93
C LEU A 302 -9.92 6.40 -13.37
N GLU A 303 -9.26 7.36 -14.01
CA GLU A 303 -7.86 7.28 -14.40
C GLU A 303 -6.98 7.91 -13.32
N ILE A 304 -6.17 7.10 -12.65
CA ILE A 304 -5.24 7.53 -11.61
C ILE A 304 -3.82 7.40 -12.11
N ARG A 305 -3.20 8.55 -12.39
CA ARG A 305 -1.81 8.62 -12.83
C ARG A 305 -0.89 8.77 -11.64
N TRP A 306 0.14 7.93 -11.57
CA TRP A 306 1.07 7.91 -10.44
C TRP A 306 2.52 7.70 -10.89
N THR A 307 3.46 8.05 -10.02
CA THR A 307 4.90 7.93 -10.27
C THR A 307 5.64 7.50 -9.01
N LYS A 308 6.86 6.98 -9.18
CA LYS A 308 7.83 6.81 -8.11
C LYS A 308 8.65 8.09 -7.96
N TYR A 309 8.51 8.78 -6.83
CA TYR A 309 9.19 10.03 -6.51
C TYR A 309 10.25 9.82 -5.43
N GLY A 310 11.39 10.50 -5.51
CA GLY A 310 12.45 10.43 -4.51
C GLY A 310 13.69 9.64 -4.94
N SER A 311 14.42 9.09 -3.98
CA SER A 311 15.70 8.43 -4.24
C SER A 311 15.51 7.08 -4.95
N LEU A 312 16.52 6.65 -5.72
CA LEU A 312 16.51 5.34 -6.37
C LEU A 312 16.40 4.18 -5.36
N VAL A 313 16.96 4.36 -4.16
CA VAL A 313 17.03 3.32 -3.11
C VAL A 313 15.73 3.24 -2.30
N ASN A 314 14.96 4.32 -2.20
CA ASN A 314 13.68 4.35 -1.48
C ASN A 314 12.67 5.29 -2.18
N PRO A 315 12.19 4.92 -3.38
CA PRO A 315 11.21 5.72 -4.10
C PRO A 315 9.82 5.60 -3.47
N GLN A 316 9.14 6.72 -3.36
CA GLN A 316 7.81 6.89 -2.80
C GLN A 316 6.76 6.90 -3.90
N ALA A 317 5.66 6.16 -3.74
CA ALA A 317 4.55 6.22 -4.69
C ALA A 317 3.76 7.52 -4.49
N GLN A 318 3.67 8.32 -5.55
CA GLN A 318 3.00 9.61 -5.59
C GLN A 318 1.91 9.62 -6.66
N ILE A 319 0.68 10.00 -6.30
CA ILE A 319 -0.40 10.29 -7.24
C ILE A 319 -0.18 11.68 -7.82
N VAL A 320 -0.17 11.77 -9.16
CA VAL A 320 0.11 12.99 -9.91
C VAL A 320 -1.18 13.63 -10.41
N SER A 321 -2.12 12.83 -10.89
CA SER A 321 -3.42 13.33 -11.36
C SER A 321 -4.50 12.26 -11.23
N VAL A 322 -5.72 12.69 -10.93
CA VAL A 322 -6.92 11.84 -10.95
C VAL A 322 -7.93 12.46 -11.91
N THR A 323 -8.32 11.70 -12.92
CA THR A 323 -9.32 12.12 -13.91
C THR A 323 -10.48 11.14 -13.90
N GLU A 324 -11.68 11.66 -13.76
CA GLU A 324 -12.92 10.92 -13.93
C GLU A 324 -13.46 11.20 -15.33
N VAL A 325 -13.62 10.15 -16.13
CA VAL A 325 -14.21 10.20 -17.47
C VAL A 325 -15.59 9.57 -17.39
N VAL A 326 -16.62 10.38 -17.60
CA VAL A 326 -18.01 9.92 -17.63
C VAL A 326 -18.47 9.86 -19.07
N GLN A 327 -18.81 8.67 -19.57
CA GLN A 327 -19.46 8.53 -20.87
C GLN A 327 -20.96 8.59 -20.67
N THR A 328 -21.61 9.39 -21.49
CA THR A 328 -23.05 9.54 -21.48
C THR A 328 -23.62 9.09 -22.82
N ASN A 329 -24.79 8.48 -22.77
CA ASN A 329 -25.54 8.14 -23.97
C ASN A 329 -26.84 8.96 -23.99
N SER A 330 -27.09 9.62 -25.11
CA SER A 330 -28.34 10.32 -25.41
C SER A 330 -29.37 9.35 -26.00
N SER A 331 -29.67 8.26 -25.29
CA SER A 331 -30.77 7.40 -25.70
C SER A 331 -32.08 8.14 -25.46
N SER A 332 -32.82 8.44 -26.52
CA SER A 332 -34.24 8.74 -26.40
C SER A 332 -34.91 7.53 -25.75
N LEU A 333 -35.23 7.65 -24.46
CA LEU A 333 -35.86 6.63 -23.59
C LEU A 333 -37.23 6.10 -24.08
N LEU A 334 -37.60 6.35 -25.35
CA LEU A 334 -38.96 6.29 -25.87
C LEU A 334 -39.12 5.47 -27.16
N GLN A 335 -38.18 4.60 -27.55
CA GLN A 335 -38.29 3.85 -28.82
C GLN A 335 -38.03 2.34 -28.76
N ALA A 336 -38.30 1.68 -27.63
CA ALA A 336 -38.44 0.22 -27.62
C ALA A 336 -39.94 -0.16 -27.54
N PRO A 337 -40.61 -0.46 -28.66
CA PRO A 337 -41.98 -0.95 -28.61
C PRO A 337 -41.97 -2.37 -28.03
N GLY A 338 -42.41 -2.53 -26.77
CA GLY A 338 -42.78 -3.83 -26.22
C GLY A 338 -41.77 -4.54 -25.30
N GLY A 339 -40.84 -3.82 -24.65
CA GLY A 339 -40.02 -4.38 -23.58
C GLY A 339 -38.97 -3.40 -23.09
N GLY A 340 -38.90 -3.18 -21.76
CA GLY A 340 -37.98 -2.21 -21.15
C GLY A 340 -36.53 -2.41 -21.62
N SER A 341 -35.85 -1.32 -21.96
CA SER A 341 -34.45 -1.40 -22.41
C SER A 341 -33.54 -1.73 -21.23
N LEU A 342 -32.79 -2.83 -21.33
CA LEU A 342 -31.71 -3.17 -20.42
C LEU A 342 -30.44 -2.47 -20.88
N GLN A 343 -30.01 -1.43 -20.16
CA GLN A 343 -28.78 -0.71 -20.46
C GLN A 343 -27.67 -1.17 -19.51
N PRO A 344 -26.53 -1.70 -19.99
CA PRO A 344 -25.39 -2.00 -19.14
C PRO A 344 -24.73 -0.71 -18.69
N ILE A 345 -24.48 -0.60 -17.38
CA ILE A 345 -23.78 0.50 -16.75
C ILE A 345 -22.47 -0.05 -16.18
N SER A 346 -21.36 0.63 -16.42
CA SER A 346 -20.03 0.17 -15.99
C SER A 346 -19.30 1.21 -15.16
N SER A 347 -18.50 0.73 -14.21
CA SER A 347 -17.56 1.54 -13.44
C SER A 347 -16.18 0.87 -13.50
N SER A 348 -15.13 1.65 -13.70
CA SER A 348 -13.77 1.12 -13.76
C SER A 348 -12.73 2.08 -13.22
N VAL A 349 -11.59 1.54 -12.79
CA VAL A 349 -10.46 2.26 -12.23
C VAL A 349 -9.18 1.70 -12.85
N SER A 350 -8.27 2.58 -13.28
CA SER A 350 -6.96 2.21 -13.76
C SER A 350 -5.85 3.04 -13.11
N PHE A 351 -4.79 2.36 -12.65
CA PHE A 351 -3.58 2.95 -12.10
C PHE A 351 -2.47 3.00 -13.14
N ILE A 352 -2.25 4.17 -13.75
CA ILE A 352 -1.31 4.34 -14.86
C ILE A 352 0.02 4.93 -14.36
N PRO A 353 1.16 4.21 -14.49
CA PRO A 353 2.47 4.77 -14.18
C PRO A 353 2.87 5.80 -15.26
N VAL A 354 3.23 7.03 -14.86
CA VAL A 354 3.64 8.09 -15.80
C VAL A 354 5.16 8.17 -16.03
N SER A 355 5.93 7.35 -15.34
CA SER A 355 7.38 7.29 -15.48
C SER A 355 7.85 5.84 -15.57
N ALA A 356 8.94 5.63 -16.32
CA ALA A 356 9.64 4.37 -16.28
C ALA A 356 10.31 4.17 -14.91
N ALA A 357 10.56 2.91 -14.54
CA ALA A 357 11.31 2.61 -13.34
C ALA A 357 12.68 3.30 -13.37
N ALA A 358 13.03 3.99 -12.28
CA ALA A 358 14.32 4.63 -12.16
C ALA A 358 15.43 3.56 -12.24
N GLN A 359 16.47 3.82 -13.03
CA GLN A 359 17.64 2.96 -13.19
C GLN A 359 18.88 3.63 -12.58
N PRO A 360 19.85 2.86 -12.05
CA PRO A 360 21.13 3.40 -11.62
C PRO A 360 21.86 4.04 -12.80
N GLY A 361 22.23 5.31 -12.67
CA GLY A 361 23.00 6.01 -13.70
C GLY A 361 22.97 7.53 -13.51
N TYR A 362 23.83 8.21 -14.25
CA TYR A 362 23.77 9.67 -14.35
C TYR A 362 22.65 10.06 -15.31
N ARG A 363 21.88 11.09 -14.96
CA ARG A 363 20.97 11.72 -15.93
C ARG A 363 21.81 12.19 -17.11
N ALA A 364 21.34 11.94 -18.33
CA ALA A 364 21.98 12.48 -19.52
C ALA A 364 22.19 13.99 -19.34
N THR A 365 23.41 14.47 -19.61
CA THR A 365 23.73 15.90 -19.55
C THR A 365 22.74 16.63 -20.45
N PRO A 366 21.97 17.60 -19.94
CA PRO A 366 21.02 18.30 -20.79
C PRO A 366 21.76 18.95 -21.94
N THR A 367 21.26 18.77 -23.17
CA THR A 367 21.81 19.44 -24.33
C THR A 367 21.60 20.94 -24.16
N ILE A 368 22.68 21.67 -23.89
CA ILE A 368 22.64 23.13 -23.85
C ILE A 368 22.62 23.60 -25.31
N ASP A 369 21.44 23.96 -25.81
CA ASP A 369 21.30 24.64 -27.10
C ASP A 369 21.66 26.13 -26.94
N ALA A 370 22.95 26.39 -26.69
CA ALA A 370 23.48 27.75 -26.56
C ALA A 370 23.63 28.37 -27.96
N LYS A 371 22.66 29.19 -28.37
CA LYS A 371 22.81 30.10 -29.50
C LYS A 371 23.66 31.29 -29.05
N LEU A 372 24.96 31.23 -29.37
CA LEU A 372 25.86 32.35 -29.10
C LEU A 372 25.70 33.43 -30.18
N PRO A 373 25.72 34.73 -29.81
CA PRO A 373 25.84 35.84 -30.76
C PRO A 373 27.09 35.71 -31.64
N PHE A 374 27.06 36.34 -32.83
CA PHE A 374 28.13 36.20 -33.83
C PHE A 374 29.51 36.70 -33.34
N ASP A 375 29.52 37.55 -32.32
CA ASP A 375 30.66 38.29 -31.80
C ASP A 375 31.17 37.76 -30.45
N PHE A 376 30.67 36.60 -29.99
CA PHE A 376 31.01 36.04 -28.66
C PHE A 376 32.52 35.87 -28.42
N PHE A 377 33.32 35.68 -29.46
CA PHE A 377 34.78 35.48 -29.36
C PHE A 377 35.63 36.69 -29.80
N LEU A 378 35.05 37.86 -30.09
CA LEU A 378 35.84 39.04 -30.45
C LEU A 378 36.50 39.68 -29.21
N PRO A 379 37.82 39.97 -29.19
CA PRO A 379 38.84 39.83 -30.24
C PRO A 379 39.81 38.65 -30.01
N PHE A 380 39.37 37.58 -29.33
CA PHE A 380 40.23 36.50 -28.83
C PHE A 380 40.53 35.39 -29.84
N VAL A 381 40.31 35.62 -31.14
CA VAL A 381 40.63 34.68 -32.25
C VAL A 381 41.52 35.36 -33.27
#